data_AF-A0A554IE66-F1
#
_entry.id   AF-A0A554IE66-F1
#
_cell.length_a   1.000
_cell.length_b   1.000
_cell.length_c   1.000
_cell.angle_alpha   90.00
_cell.angle_beta   90.00
_cell.angle_gamma   90.00
#
_symmetry.space_group_name_H-M   'P 1'
#
loop_
_entity.id
_entity.type
_entity.pdbx_description
1 polymer ?
#
loop_
_entity_poly.entity_id
_entity_poly.type
_entity_poly.pdbx_seq_one_letter_code
_entity_poly.pdbx_strand_id
1 'polypeptide(L)'
;MIMIQKTLMIFGPGGIGKSSLDDIIRRDALRIDPYRLREKPRDSKENGGKPDFFYAHRNLYSEISSAFIALGDRVERLSAKPVVEWFPKTRTTFFSVRGEWQCLLLGSLNAQFAKAEIFAPAVNVLFQQQNIRQLFGNVSILILNPGRSLRECNGNYDSLKKSTAKNCKMAGRCDKEIKKRCDFIDDEVSVWLAMLDTCDAIEFSEWRFPEHVYKTNRALMLIEARKTLLSSAPSLGVFFKEEDEIRVVVEP
;
A
#
# COMPACT_ATOMS: atom_id res chain seq x y z
N MET A 1 -14.47 -22.37 6.48
CA MET A 1 -14.66 -20.92 6.32
C MET A 1 -13.46 -20.39 5.54
N ILE A 2 -13.65 -19.92 4.31
CA ILE A 2 -12.50 -19.54 3.46
C ILE A 2 -12.08 -18.13 3.88
N MET A 3 -10.91 -18.04 4.52
CA MET A 3 -10.19 -16.79 4.79
C MET A 3 -9.26 -16.49 3.61
N ILE A 4 -8.71 -15.27 3.54
CA ILE A 4 -7.71 -14.92 2.54
C ILE A 4 -6.54 -15.92 2.60
N GLN A 5 -6.21 -16.56 1.47
CA GLN A 5 -5.11 -17.54 1.46
C GLN A 5 -3.75 -16.88 1.25
N LYS A 6 -3.65 -15.94 0.30
CA LYS A 6 -2.41 -15.24 -0.03
C LYS A 6 -2.65 -13.75 -0.23
N THR A 7 -1.80 -12.91 0.34
CA THR A 7 -1.85 -11.45 0.18
C THR A 7 -0.53 -10.92 -0.37
N LEU A 8 -0.61 -10.07 -1.40
CA LEU A 8 0.50 -9.26 -1.87
C LEU A 8 0.43 -7.87 -1.25
N MET A 9 1.51 -7.42 -0.62
CA MET A 9 1.68 -6.05 -0.13
C MET A 9 2.84 -5.38 -0.88
N ILE A 10 2.60 -4.18 -1.40
CA ILE A 10 3.61 -3.42 -2.14
C ILE A 10 3.85 -2.09 -1.43
N PHE A 11 5.08 -1.89 -0.98
CA PHE A 11 5.56 -0.68 -0.30
C PHE A 11 6.62 0.04 -1.13
N GLY A 12 7.02 1.22 -0.66
CA GLY A 12 7.98 2.09 -1.31
C GLY A 12 7.54 3.55 -1.27
N PRO A 13 8.39 4.49 -1.68
CA PRO A 13 8.12 5.91 -1.56
C PRO A 13 6.99 6.39 -2.50
N GLY A 14 6.58 7.65 -2.33
CA GLY A 14 5.61 8.28 -3.21
C GLY A 14 6.07 8.33 -4.68
N GLY A 15 5.13 8.19 -5.63
CA GLY A 15 5.44 8.29 -7.06
C GLY A 15 6.21 7.10 -7.65
N ILE A 16 6.48 6.05 -6.87
CA ILE A 16 7.24 4.87 -7.32
C ILE A 16 6.44 3.90 -8.22
N GLY A 17 5.17 4.20 -8.51
CA GLY A 17 4.36 3.40 -9.44
C GLY A 17 3.56 2.26 -8.81
N LYS A 18 3.44 2.17 -7.47
CA LYS A 18 2.64 1.13 -6.78
C LYS A 18 1.24 0.97 -7.36
N SER A 19 0.49 2.06 -7.47
CA SER A 19 -0.88 2.04 -8.00
C SER A 19 -0.94 1.80 -9.51
N SER A 20 0.17 1.95 -10.25
CA SER A 20 0.20 1.54 -11.66
C SER A 20 0.24 0.01 -11.80
N LEU A 21 0.91 -0.68 -10.86
CA LEU A 21 0.95 -2.14 -10.84
C LEU A 21 -0.41 -2.78 -10.57
N ASP A 22 -1.40 -2.00 -10.15
CA ASP A 22 -2.78 -2.48 -10.00
C ASP A 22 -3.33 -3.12 -11.27
N ASP A 23 -2.89 -2.64 -12.43
CA ASP A 23 -3.35 -3.13 -13.72
C ASP A 23 -2.77 -4.51 -14.07
N ILE A 24 -1.65 -4.92 -13.47
CA ILE A 24 -1.11 -6.28 -13.64
C ILE A 24 -1.61 -7.26 -12.59
N ILE A 25 -2.28 -6.80 -11.54
CA ILE A 25 -2.88 -7.72 -10.55
C ILE A 25 -4.07 -8.44 -11.18
N ARG A 26 -4.16 -9.76 -10.95
CA ARG A 26 -5.28 -10.62 -11.40
C ARG A 26 -6.65 -10.05 -11.00
N ARG A 27 -7.66 -10.21 -11.86
CA ARG A 27 -8.97 -9.53 -11.72
C ARG A 27 -9.78 -10.03 -10.52
N ASP A 28 -9.56 -11.26 -10.10
CA ASP A 28 -10.21 -11.93 -8.97
C ASP A 28 -9.47 -11.73 -7.64
N ALA A 29 -8.36 -10.98 -7.62
CA ALA A 29 -7.72 -10.60 -6.36
C ALA A 29 -8.56 -9.55 -5.62
N LEU A 30 -8.84 -9.82 -4.35
CA LEU A 30 -9.51 -8.88 -3.46
C LEU A 30 -8.60 -7.68 -3.14
N ARG A 31 -9.15 -6.47 -3.17
CA ARG A 31 -8.46 -5.25 -2.75
C ARG A 31 -8.68 -5.01 -1.26
N ILE A 32 -7.59 -4.85 -0.52
CA ILE A 32 -7.60 -4.54 0.90
C ILE A 32 -6.96 -3.18 1.10
N ASP A 33 -7.75 -2.13 0.89
CA ASP A 33 -7.30 -0.75 1.00
C ASP A 33 -8.13 -0.02 2.06
N PRO A 34 -7.52 0.84 2.89
CA PRO A 34 -8.24 1.59 3.90
C PRO A 34 -9.07 2.71 3.27
N TYR A 35 -10.24 2.97 3.84
CA TYR A 35 -10.97 4.21 3.65
C TYR A 35 -10.22 5.37 4.29
N ARG A 36 -9.93 6.39 3.49
CA ARG A 36 -9.27 7.63 3.89
C ARG A 36 -10.31 8.59 4.44
N LEU A 37 -10.32 8.75 5.77
CA LEU A 37 -11.29 9.56 6.47
C LEU A 37 -10.87 11.03 6.46
N ARG A 38 -11.57 11.85 5.67
CA ARG A 38 -11.24 13.27 5.47
C ARG A 38 -12.50 14.10 5.27
N GLU A 39 -12.36 15.42 5.24
CA GLU A 39 -13.52 16.33 5.15
C GLU A 39 -14.18 16.32 3.77
N LYS A 40 -13.40 16.14 2.70
CA LYS A 40 -13.90 16.16 1.32
C LYS A 40 -13.22 15.08 0.48
N PRO A 41 -13.91 14.47 -0.50
CA PRO A 41 -13.26 13.61 -1.47
C PRO A 41 -12.18 14.39 -2.23
N ARG A 42 -11.19 13.70 -2.81
CA ARG A 42 -10.26 14.34 -3.73
C ARG A 42 -11.02 14.76 -4.96
N ASP A 43 -10.66 15.90 -5.50
CA ASP A 43 -11.14 16.29 -6.82
C ASP A 43 -10.67 15.27 -7.86
N SER A 44 -11.54 14.98 -8.83
CA SER A 44 -11.25 14.00 -9.89
C SER A 44 -9.97 14.32 -10.64
N LYS A 45 -9.65 15.61 -10.85
CA LYS A 45 -8.39 16.07 -11.44
C LYS A 45 -7.17 15.69 -10.60
N GLU A 46 -7.26 15.81 -9.28
CA GLU A 46 -6.18 15.41 -8.36
C GLU A 46 -6.04 13.89 -8.27
N ASN A 47 -7.14 13.16 -8.50
CA ASN A 47 -7.17 11.70 -8.51
C ASN A 47 -6.99 11.09 -9.91
N GLY A 48 -6.39 11.83 -10.86
CA GLY A 48 -6.07 11.31 -12.19
C GLY A 48 -7.28 10.88 -13.01
N GLY A 49 -8.42 11.56 -12.84
CA GLY A 49 -9.70 11.28 -13.49
C GLY A 49 -10.50 10.14 -12.87
N LYS A 50 -10.01 9.51 -11.79
CA LYS A 50 -10.67 8.34 -11.18
C LYS A 50 -11.61 8.74 -10.03
N PRO A 51 -12.72 8.02 -9.83
CA PRO A 51 -13.53 8.16 -8.62
C PRO A 51 -12.71 7.84 -7.37
N ASP A 52 -13.00 8.54 -6.28
CA ASP A 52 -12.31 8.37 -5.00
C ASP A 52 -12.99 7.27 -4.17
N PHE A 53 -12.91 6.02 -4.64
CA PHE A 53 -13.66 4.88 -4.09
C PHE A 53 -13.42 4.62 -2.61
N PHE A 54 -12.22 4.92 -2.12
CA PHE A 54 -11.83 4.74 -0.71
C PHE A 54 -11.87 6.06 0.06
N TYR A 55 -12.76 6.97 -0.29
CA TYR A 55 -13.09 8.13 0.53
C TYR A 55 -14.21 7.80 1.53
N ALA A 56 -14.08 8.33 2.75
CA ALA A 56 -15.21 8.50 3.65
C ALA A 56 -15.05 9.78 4.47
N HIS A 57 -16.16 10.31 4.99
CA HIS A 57 -16.15 11.53 5.78
C HIS A 57 -15.46 11.30 7.14
N ARG A 58 -14.75 12.32 7.66
CA ARG A 58 -13.98 12.19 8.93
C ARG A 58 -14.81 11.77 10.15
N ASN A 59 -16.09 12.14 10.18
CA ASN A 59 -17.00 11.80 11.30
C ASN A 59 -17.29 10.30 11.38
N LEU A 60 -17.03 9.55 10.29
CA LEU A 60 -17.24 8.11 10.26
C LEU A 60 -16.44 7.39 11.36
N TYR A 61 -15.28 7.92 11.75
CA TYR A 61 -14.52 7.37 12.87
C TYR A 61 -15.34 7.32 14.17
N SER A 62 -15.92 8.46 14.59
CA SER A 62 -16.70 8.53 15.83
C SER A 62 -18.02 7.78 15.73
N GLU A 63 -18.67 7.83 14.57
CA GLU A 63 -19.95 7.16 14.33
C GLU A 63 -19.80 5.63 14.38
N ILE A 64 -18.84 5.09 13.62
CA ILE A 64 -18.58 3.64 13.60
C ILE A 64 -18.07 3.16 14.95
N SER A 65 -17.12 3.86 15.57
CA SER A 65 -16.58 3.46 16.87
C SER A 65 -17.66 3.41 17.94
N SER A 66 -18.55 4.41 17.99
CA SER A 66 -19.68 4.43 18.93
C SER A 66 -20.65 3.29 18.66
N ALA A 67 -20.96 3.01 17.39
CA ALA A 67 -21.83 1.89 17.02
C ALA A 67 -21.22 0.55 17.42
N PHE A 68 -19.92 0.33 17.20
CA PHE A 68 -19.23 -0.89 17.59
C PHE A 68 -19.24 -1.10 19.11
N ILE A 69 -18.99 -0.04 19.89
CA ILE A 69 -19.06 -0.08 21.36
C ILE A 69 -20.50 -0.41 21.82
N ALA A 70 -21.51 0.24 21.23
CA ALA A 70 -22.91 -0.04 21.55
C ALA A 70 -23.32 -1.49 21.23
N LEU A 71 -22.72 -2.09 20.19
CA LEU A 71 -22.91 -3.50 19.81
C LEU A 71 -22.02 -4.48 20.61
N GLY A 72 -21.34 -3.99 21.65
CA GLY A 72 -20.54 -4.77 22.58
C GLY A 72 -19.16 -5.18 22.05
N ASP A 73 -18.64 -4.50 21.03
CA ASP A 73 -17.21 -4.54 20.70
C ASP A 73 -16.42 -3.65 21.66
N ARG A 74 -15.10 -3.81 21.72
CA ARG A 74 -14.22 -2.98 22.55
C ARG A 74 -13.01 -2.54 21.73
N VAL A 75 -12.65 -1.27 21.86
CA VAL A 75 -11.46 -0.75 21.22
C VAL A 75 -10.20 -1.16 22.00
N GLU A 76 -9.25 -1.75 21.31
CA GLU A 76 -7.90 -2.02 21.79
C GLU A 76 -6.94 -1.05 21.11
N ARG A 77 -6.27 -0.20 21.89
CA ARG A 77 -5.23 0.69 21.35
C ARG A 77 -3.91 -0.08 21.28
N LEU A 78 -3.52 -0.45 20.05
CA LEU A 78 -2.31 -1.23 19.78
C LEU A 78 -1.05 -0.37 19.73
N SER A 79 -1.16 0.89 19.31
CA SER A 79 -0.04 1.84 19.31
C SER A 79 -0.52 3.29 19.46
N ALA A 80 0.34 4.13 20.03
CA ALA A 80 0.16 5.57 20.12
C ALA A 80 0.83 6.34 18.96
N LYS A 81 1.82 5.76 18.28
CA LYS A 81 2.51 6.39 17.14
C LYS A 81 3.02 5.34 16.13
N PRO A 82 2.46 5.25 14.90
CA PRO A 82 1.17 5.86 14.54
C PRO A 82 0.08 5.39 15.50
N VAL A 83 -0.98 6.19 15.65
CA VAL A 83 -2.14 5.73 16.44
C VAL A 83 -2.74 4.55 15.68
N VAL A 84 -2.90 3.41 16.36
CA VAL A 84 -3.54 2.21 15.80
C VAL A 84 -4.50 1.67 16.83
N GLU A 85 -5.75 1.54 16.41
CA GLU A 85 -6.87 1.05 17.20
C GLU A 85 -7.50 -0.14 16.50
N TRP A 86 -7.88 -1.15 17.27
CA TRP A 86 -8.42 -2.42 16.79
C TRP A 86 -9.72 -2.74 17.51
N PHE A 87 -10.72 -3.17 16.74
CA PHE A 87 -12.01 -3.61 17.22
C PHE A 87 -12.13 -5.12 16.94
N PRO A 88 -11.84 -6.01 17.92
CA PRO A 88 -11.68 -7.43 17.68
C PRO A 88 -12.94 -8.14 17.18
N LYS A 89 -14.13 -7.77 17.69
CA LYS A 89 -15.38 -8.47 17.34
C LYS A 89 -15.79 -8.16 15.90
N THR A 90 -15.68 -6.91 15.50
CA THR A 90 -16.02 -6.42 14.15
C THR A 90 -14.89 -6.57 13.15
N ARG A 91 -13.68 -6.85 13.64
CA ARG A 91 -12.44 -6.97 12.85
C ARG A 91 -12.14 -5.71 12.04
N THR A 92 -12.23 -4.56 12.69
CA THR A 92 -11.98 -3.25 12.07
C THR A 92 -10.79 -2.59 12.74
N THR A 93 -9.89 -1.99 11.98
CA THR A 93 -8.83 -1.12 12.52
C THR A 93 -8.97 0.31 12.05
N PHE A 94 -8.72 1.24 12.96
CA PHE A 94 -8.48 2.63 12.64
C PHE A 94 -7.02 2.97 12.90
N PHE A 95 -6.40 3.70 11.99
CA PHE A 95 -5.02 4.15 12.21
C PHE A 95 -4.77 5.52 11.61
N SER A 96 -3.81 6.26 12.17
CA SER A 96 -3.47 7.60 11.70
C SER A 96 -2.33 7.58 10.69
N VAL A 97 -2.51 8.32 9.60
CA VAL A 97 -1.53 8.51 8.54
C VAL A 97 -1.41 10.00 8.30
N ARG A 98 -0.28 10.60 8.70
CA ARG A 98 0.00 12.03 8.50
C ARG A 98 -1.08 12.96 9.09
N GLY A 99 -1.64 12.57 10.23
CA GLY A 99 -2.70 13.31 10.94
C GLY A 99 -4.13 13.00 10.46
N GLU A 100 -4.31 12.18 9.44
CA GLU A 100 -5.63 11.76 8.94
C GLU A 100 -5.94 10.34 9.39
N TRP A 101 -7.19 10.08 9.78
CA TRP A 101 -7.64 8.72 10.10
C TRP A 101 -7.84 7.89 8.84
N GLN A 102 -7.52 6.62 8.96
CA GLN A 102 -7.78 5.57 7.99
C GLN A 102 -8.63 4.51 8.67
N CYS A 103 -9.61 3.95 7.96
CA CYS A 103 -10.44 2.85 8.43
C CYS A 103 -10.22 1.64 7.52
N LEU A 104 -9.79 0.52 8.10
CA LEU A 104 -9.60 -0.72 7.38
C LEU A 104 -10.54 -1.79 7.95
N LEU A 105 -11.41 -2.29 7.07
CA LEU A 105 -12.40 -3.31 7.39
C LEU A 105 -11.84 -4.67 6.99
N LEU A 106 -11.61 -5.55 7.98
CA LEU A 106 -11.09 -6.91 7.77
C LEU A 106 -12.16 -7.98 8.08
N GLY A 107 -13.38 -7.54 8.39
CA GLY A 107 -14.54 -8.41 8.58
C GLY A 107 -14.96 -9.08 7.27
N SER A 108 -15.25 -10.38 7.34
CA SER A 108 -15.87 -11.16 6.26
C SER A 108 -15.11 -11.21 4.92
N LEU A 109 -13.80 -10.98 4.92
CA LEU A 109 -12.98 -11.10 3.71
C LEU A 109 -12.77 -12.57 3.35
N ASN A 110 -13.13 -12.93 2.11
CA ASN A 110 -12.98 -14.28 1.58
C ASN A 110 -12.48 -14.21 0.12
N ALA A 111 -11.22 -14.58 -0.10
CA ALA A 111 -10.63 -14.66 -1.42
C ALA A 111 -9.44 -15.62 -1.42
N GLN A 112 -9.12 -16.20 -2.58
CA GLN A 112 -7.87 -16.96 -2.72
C GLN A 112 -6.66 -16.02 -2.71
N PHE A 113 -6.77 -14.88 -3.41
CA PHE A 113 -5.71 -13.89 -3.55
C PHE A 113 -6.21 -12.52 -3.13
N ALA A 114 -5.33 -11.74 -2.51
CA ALA A 114 -5.58 -10.35 -2.18
C ALA A 114 -4.37 -9.49 -2.50
N LYS A 115 -4.61 -8.19 -2.69
CA LYS A 115 -3.59 -7.15 -2.72
C LYS A 115 -3.98 -6.07 -1.72
N ALA A 116 -3.05 -5.69 -0.86
CA ALA A 116 -3.29 -4.65 0.15
C ALA A 116 -2.37 -3.44 -0.01
N GLU A 117 -2.92 -2.23 0.06
CA GLU A 117 -2.17 -0.98 0.27
C GLU A 117 -2.49 -0.37 1.64
N ILE A 118 -1.71 -0.76 2.64
CA ILE A 118 -1.83 -0.24 4.00
C ILE A 118 -0.57 0.59 4.29
N PHE A 119 -0.66 1.58 5.18
CA PHE A 119 0.50 2.35 5.60
C PHE A 119 1.52 1.46 6.34
N ALA A 120 2.77 1.41 5.88
CA ALA A 120 3.77 0.46 6.38
C ALA A 120 3.94 0.48 7.91
N PRO A 121 4.07 1.65 8.58
CA PRO A 121 4.13 1.70 10.04
C PRO A 121 2.90 1.12 10.75
N ALA A 122 1.70 1.23 10.17
CA ALA A 122 0.51 0.60 10.73
C ALA A 122 0.56 -0.93 10.55
N VAL A 123 1.02 -1.44 9.40
CA VAL A 123 1.21 -2.88 9.16
C VAL A 123 2.15 -3.50 10.18
N ASN A 124 3.26 -2.82 10.50
CA ASN A 124 4.22 -3.30 11.49
C ASN A 124 3.57 -3.50 12.87
N VAL A 125 2.69 -2.58 13.30
CA VAL A 125 1.94 -2.70 14.56
C VAL A 125 0.90 -3.83 14.47
N LEU A 126 0.12 -3.87 13.38
CA LEU A 126 -0.93 -4.88 13.19
C LEU A 126 -0.36 -6.30 13.16
N PHE A 127 0.81 -6.50 12.54
CA PHE A 127 1.40 -7.82 12.36
C PHE A 127 2.10 -8.38 13.60
N GLN A 128 2.32 -7.57 14.63
CA GLN A 128 2.70 -8.04 15.97
C GLN A 128 1.57 -8.82 16.63
N GLN A 129 0.31 -8.58 16.22
CA GLN A 129 -0.86 -9.30 16.70
C GLN A 129 -1.13 -10.49 15.77
N GLN A 130 -0.80 -11.72 16.22
CA GLN A 130 -0.91 -12.93 15.39
C GLN A 130 -2.31 -13.15 14.82
N ASN A 131 -3.35 -12.90 15.62
CA ASN A 131 -4.75 -12.99 15.21
C ASN A 131 -5.11 -12.02 14.07
N ILE A 132 -4.49 -10.84 14.02
CA ILE A 132 -4.68 -9.87 12.93
C ILE A 132 -3.87 -10.30 11.71
N ARG A 133 -2.60 -10.67 11.88
CA ARG A 133 -1.74 -11.14 10.78
C ARG A 133 -2.37 -12.31 10.03
N GLN A 134 -3.00 -13.26 10.74
CA GLN A 134 -3.68 -14.42 10.16
C GLN A 134 -4.84 -14.04 9.22
N LEU A 135 -5.46 -12.86 9.38
CA LEU A 135 -6.52 -12.39 8.48
C LEU A 135 -6.03 -12.14 7.05
N PHE A 136 -4.72 -11.97 6.86
CA PHE A 136 -4.10 -11.74 5.55
C PHE A 136 -3.55 -13.03 4.91
N GLY A 137 -3.68 -14.18 5.57
CA GLY A 137 -3.11 -15.44 5.10
C GLY A 137 -1.58 -15.39 4.94
N ASN A 138 -1.06 -16.04 3.91
CA ASN A 138 0.36 -15.98 3.57
C ASN A 138 0.69 -14.66 2.88
N VAL A 139 1.50 -13.82 3.53
CA VAL A 139 1.81 -12.48 3.04
C VAL A 139 3.13 -12.48 2.26
N SER A 140 3.11 -11.97 1.03
CA SER A 140 4.29 -11.62 0.25
C SER A 140 4.47 -10.10 0.26
N ILE A 141 5.63 -9.62 0.72
CA ILE A 141 5.91 -8.19 0.89
C ILE A 141 6.97 -7.76 -0.11
N LEU A 142 6.67 -6.73 -0.91
CA LEU A 142 7.59 -6.10 -1.84
C LEU A 142 7.89 -4.68 -1.41
N ILE A 143 9.15 -4.28 -1.47
CA ILE A 143 9.58 -2.89 -1.26
C ILE A 143 10.19 -2.38 -2.56
N LEU A 144 9.48 -1.49 -3.25
CA LEU A 144 9.97 -0.85 -4.46
C LEU A 144 10.83 0.35 -4.08
N ASN A 145 12.11 0.34 -4.44
CA ASN A 145 13.06 1.37 -4.07
C ASN A 145 13.74 1.95 -5.32
N PRO A 146 13.54 3.24 -5.66
CA PRO A 146 14.19 3.87 -6.81
C PRO A 146 15.68 4.18 -6.61
N GLY A 147 16.20 3.98 -5.39
CA GLY A 147 17.60 4.19 -5.05
C GLY A 147 18.37 2.89 -4.93
N ARG A 148 19.60 2.98 -4.40
CA ARG A 148 20.40 1.82 -4.00
C ARG A 148 19.72 1.10 -2.84
N SER A 149 20.13 -0.14 -2.59
CA SER A 149 19.62 -0.97 -1.49
C SER A 149 19.51 -0.20 -0.18
N LEU A 150 18.37 -0.30 0.51
CA LEU A 150 18.14 0.38 1.78
C LEU A 150 19.19 -0.01 2.83
N ARG A 151 19.62 -1.27 2.82
CA ARG A 151 20.67 -1.78 3.73
C ARG A 151 22.05 -1.18 3.45
N GLU A 152 22.32 -0.77 2.21
CA GLU A 152 23.60 -0.15 1.81
C GLU A 152 23.65 1.36 2.09
N CYS A 153 22.50 1.99 2.35
CA CYS A 153 22.40 3.42 2.61
C CYS A 153 22.94 3.84 3.99
N ASN A 154 23.19 2.91 4.93
CA ASN A 154 23.77 3.17 6.25
C ASN A 154 23.11 4.35 7.01
N GLY A 155 21.78 4.45 6.96
CA GLY A 155 21.02 5.52 7.61
C GLY A 155 20.96 6.84 6.85
N ASN A 156 21.65 6.99 5.71
CA ASN A 156 21.56 8.16 4.84
C ASN A 156 20.68 7.87 3.62
N TYR A 157 19.44 8.36 3.66
CA TYR A 157 18.44 8.14 2.61
C TYR A 157 18.25 9.36 1.67
N ASP A 158 19.23 10.26 1.59
CA ASP A 158 19.14 11.45 0.73
C ASP A 158 19.01 11.11 -0.75
N SER A 159 19.68 10.04 -1.20
CA SER A 159 19.57 9.55 -2.58
C SER A 159 18.13 9.13 -2.89
N LEU A 160 17.50 8.40 -1.97
CA LEU A 160 16.11 7.96 -2.05
C LEU A 160 15.14 9.15 -2.04
N LYS A 161 15.36 10.14 -1.17
CA LYS A 161 14.59 11.41 -1.15
C LYS A 161 14.71 12.16 -2.47
N LYS A 162 15.91 12.30 -3.02
CA LYS A 162 16.16 12.95 -4.33
C LYS A 162 15.45 12.21 -5.46
N SER A 163 15.56 10.89 -5.54
CA SER A 163 14.87 10.08 -6.55
C SER A 163 13.35 10.19 -6.41
N THR A 164 12.83 10.16 -5.18
CA THR A 164 11.40 10.33 -4.89
C THR A 164 10.90 11.69 -5.34
N ALA A 165 11.63 12.77 -5.02
CA ALA A 165 11.29 14.13 -5.44
C ALA A 165 11.26 14.25 -6.97
N LYS A 166 12.29 13.73 -7.66
CA LYS A 166 12.34 13.68 -9.13
C LYS A 166 11.14 12.95 -9.71
N ASN A 167 10.85 11.75 -9.21
CA ASN A 167 9.73 10.93 -9.70
C ASN A 167 8.38 11.61 -9.49
N CYS A 168 8.17 12.25 -8.33
CA CYS A 168 6.94 12.99 -8.04
C CYS A 168 6.81 14.24 -8.92
N LYS A 169 7.89 14.99 -9.14
CA LYS A 169 7.90 16.15 -10.04
C LYS A 169 7.53 15.75 -11.47
N MET A 170 8.15 14.68 -12.00
CA MET A 170 7.84 14.14 -13.33
C MET A 170 6.41 13.58 -13.42
N ALA A 171 5.83 13.13 -12.30
CA ALA A 171 4.43 12.72 -12.25
C ALA A 171 3.44 13.90 -12.26
N GLY A 172 3.91 15.14 -12.04
CA GLY A 172 3.11 16.37 -12.03
C GLY A 172 2.62 16.79 -10.64
N ARG A 173 3.28 16.36 -9.55
CA ARG A 173 2.93 16.75 -8.18
C ARG A 173 3.45 18.15 -7.86
N CYS A 174 2.76 18.87 -6.97
CA CYS A 174 3.21 20.19 -6.53
C CYS A 174 4.26 20.10 -5.40
N ASP A 175 5.02 21.17 -5.15
CA ASP A 175 6.13 21.19 -4.19
C ASP A 175 5.70 20.81 -2.77
N LYS A 176 4.50 21.24 -2.35
CA LYS A 176 3.95 20.90 -1.03
C LYS A 176 3.75 19.38 -0.88
N GLU A 177 3.23 18.72 -1.91
CA GLU A 177 3.05 17.27 -1.91
C GLU A 177 4.38 16.53 -1.98
N ILE A 178 5.32 17.03 -2.79
CA ILE A 178 6.66 16.46 -2.92
C ILE A 178 7.36 16.50 -1.56
N LYS A 179 7.39 17.67 -0.91
CA LYS A 179 7.98 17.84 0.41
C LYS A 179 7.35 16.87 1.42
N LYS A 180 6.01 16.83 1.50
CA LYS A 180 5.28 15.88 2.38
C LYS A 180 5.60 14.41 2.08
N ARG A 181 5.97 14.04 0.85
CA ARG A 181 6.36 12.66 0.55
C ARG A 181 7.80 12.36 0.94
N CYS A 182 8.71 13.30 0.72
CA CYS A 182 10.12 13.16 1.09
C CYS A 182 10.34 13.18 2.60
N ASP A 183 9.65 14.06 3.34
CA ASP A 183 9.76 14.18 4.79
C ASP A 183 9.35 12.89 5.51
N PHE A 184 8.41 12.13 4.94
CA PHE A 184 7.91 10.88 5.52
C PHE A 184 8.76 9.65 5.18
N ILE A 185 9.80 9.79 4.34
CA ILE A 185 10.67 8.66 4.00
C ILE A 185 11.37 8.14 5.26
N ASP A 186 11.80 9.01 6.16
CA ASP A 186 12.51 8.59 7.37
C ASP A 186 11.60 7.75 8.29
N ASP A 187 10.32 8.12 8.38
CA ASP A 187 9.31 7.39 9.15
C ASP A 187 9.03 6.00 8.56
N GLU A 188 9.02 5.87 7.23
CA GLU A 188 8.68 4.61 6.56
C GLU A 188 9.88 3.67 6.38
N VAL A 189 11.09 4.20 6.15
CA VAL A 189 12.29 3.39 5.84
C VAL A 189 12.70 2.50 7.00
N SER A 190 12.62 3.00 8.24
CA SER A 190 12.90 2.17 9.42
C SER A 190 12.02 0.93 9.48
N VAL A 191 10.75 1.07 9.08
CA VAL A 191 9.79 -0.03 9.00
C VAL A 191 10.05 -0.94 7.81
N TRP A 192 10.41 -0.39 6.65
CA TRP A 192 10.79 -1.19 5.49
C TRP A 192 12.01 -2.07 5.77
N LEU A 193 13.04 -1.53 6.44
CA LEU A 193 14.20 -2.29 6.89
C LEU A 193 13.78 -3.41 7.85
N ALA A 194 12.94 -3.12 8.85
CA ALA A 194 12.43 -4.15 9.75
C ALA A 194 11.66 -5.25 9.00
N MET A 195 10.88 -4.92 7.97
CA MET A 195 10.18 -5.90 7.13
C MET A 195 11.17 -6.77 6.33
N LEU A 196 12.26 -6.19 5.80
CA LEU A 196 13.33 -6.95 5.13
C LEU A 196 14.02 -7.93 6.08
N ASP A 197 14.16 -7.58 7.35
CA ASP A 197 14.88 -8.39 8.34
C ASP A 197 14.00 -9.47 8.99
N THR A 198 12.69 -9.24 9.10
CA THR A 198 11.80 -10.08 9.95
C THR A 198 10.61 -10.70 9.23
N CYS A 199 10.28 -10.25 8.01
CA CYS A 199 9.07 -10.63 7.30
C CYS A 199 9.34 -11.21 5.91
N ASP A 200 10.58 -11.62 5.62
CA ASP A 200 11.01 -12.11 4.31
C ASP A 200 10.61 -11.19 3.14
N ALA A 201 10.56 -9.88 3.41
CA ALA A 201 10.25 -8.91 2.38
C ALA A 201 11.35 -8.87 1.32
N ILE A 202 10.96 -8.61 0.08
CA ILE A 202 11.88 -8.53 -1.05
C ILE A 202 12.03 -7.07 -1.45
N GLU A 203 13.24 -6.56 -1.38
CA GLU A 203 13.58 -5.25 -1.92
C GLU A 203 13.87 -5.35 -3.42
N PHE A 204 13.21 -4.49 -4.20
CA PHE A 204 13.57 -4.20 -5.58
C PHE A 204 14.27 -2.84 -5.61
N SER A 205 15.59 -2.86 -5.42
CA SER A 205 16.44 -1.68 -5.54
C SER A 205 16.57 -1.24 -7.00
N GLU A 206 16.94 0.03 -7.19
CA GLU A 206 17.04 0.69 -8.49
C GLU A 206 15.77 0.54 -9.35
N TRP A 207 14.60 0.47 -8.72
CA TRP A 207 13.31 0.27 -9.39
C TRP A 207 13.07 1.35 -10.46
N ARG A 208 12.98 0.90 -11.72
CA ARG A 208 12.97 1.78 -12.92
C ARG A 208 11.59 2.15 -13.42
N PHE A 209 10.53 1.76 -12.73
CA PHE A 209 9.15 1.96 -13.18
C PHE A 209 8.35 2.88 -12.24
N PRO A 210 8.75 4.16 -12.07
CA PRO A 210 7.95 5.14 -11.35
C PRO A 210 6.67 5.51 -12.12
N GLU A 211 5.72 6.16 -11.43
CA GLU A 211 4.36 6.45 -11.94
C GLU A 211 4.36 7.12 -13.32
N HIS A 212 5.28 8.06 -13.56
CA HIS A 212 5.33 8.82 -14.82
C HIS A 212 5.80 7.99 -16.03
N VAL A 213 6.56 6.91 -15.82
CA VAL A 213 7.06 6.06 -16.92
C VAL A 213 5.91 5.34 -17.62
N TYR A 214 4.85 5.00 -16.89
CA TYR A 214 3.67 4.34 -17.47
C TYR A 214 2.81 5.26 -18.37
N LYS A 215 3.10 6.55 -18.48
CA LYS A 215 2.30 7.48 -19.29
C LYS A 215 2.61 7.40 -20.79
N THR A 216 3.77 6.87 -21.18
CA THR A 216 4.23 6.85 -22.59
C THR A 216 3.77 5.60 -23.34
N ASN A 217 4.01 4.42 -22.76
CA ASN A 217 3.54 3.14 -23.29
C ASN A 217 3.18 2.23 -22.12
N ARG A 218 1.95 2.39 -21.62
CA ARG A 218 1.51 1.77 -20.37
C ARG A 218 1.61 0.25 -20.42
N ALA A 219 1.17 -0.40 -21.51
CA ALA A 219 1.13 -1.85 -21.61
C ALA A 219 2.55 -2.44 -21.56
N LEU A 220 3.45 -1.90 -22.39
CA LEU A 220 4.85 -2.33 -22.45
C LEU A 220 5.54 -2.13 -21.09
N MET A 221 5.36 -0.97 -20.45
CA MET A 221 5.99 -0.70 -19.16
C MET A 221 5.44 -1.59 -18.04
N LEU A 222 4.16 -1.96 -18.08
CA LEU A 222 3.57 -2.91 -17.13
C LEU A 222 4.12 -4.34 -17.34
N ILE A 223 4.31 -4.77 -18.58
CA ILE A 223 4.93 -6.06 -18.90
C ILE A 223 6.38 -6.10 -18.42
N GLU A 224 7.17 -5.06 -18.69
CA GLU A 224 8.58 -5.00 -18.23
C GLU A 224 8.69 -4.92 -16.70
N ALA A 225 7.79 -4.19 -16.03
CA ALA A 225 7.71 -4.19 -14.58
C ALA A 225 7.38 -5.59 -14.04
N ARG A 226 6.40 -6.29 -14.63
CA ARG A 226 6.06 -7.68 -14.28
C ARG A 226 7.26 -8.61 -14.45
N LYS A 227 7.94 -8.57 -15.59
CA LYS A 227 9.14 -9.39 -15.84
C LYS A 227 10.23 -9.14 -14.80
N THR A 228 10.47 -7.87 -14.46
CA THR A 228 11.45 -7.50 -13.42
C THR A 228 11.07 -8.07 -12.05
N LEU A 229 9.78 -8.03 -11.68
CA LEU A 229 9.31 -8.62 -10.43
C LEU A 229 9.49 -10.15 -10.42
N LEU A 230 9.13 -10.82 -11.52
CA LEU A 230 9.18 -12.27 -11.63
C LEU A 230 10.58 -12.84 -11.79
N SER A 231 11.54 -12.09 -12.36
CA SER A 231 12.92 -12.56 -12.48
C SER A 231 13.58 -12.76 -11.12
N SER A 232 13.25 -11.90 -10.15
CA SER A 232 13.80 -11.98 -8.80
C SER A 232 12.91 -12.78 -7.84
N ALA A 233 11.60 -12.86 -8.11
CA ALA A 233 10.64 -13.55 -7.27
C ALA A 233 9.57 -14.27 -8.11
N PRO A 234 9.88 -15.44 -8.70
CA PRO A 234 8.96 -16.17 -9.59
C PRO A 234 7.64 -16.56 -8.92
N SER A 235 7.64 -16.77 -7.61
CA SER A 235 6.45 -17.12 -6.81
C SER A 235 5.36 -16.04 -6.84
N LEU A 236 5.70 -14.79 -7.19
CA LEU A 236 4.74 -13.70 -7.33
C LEU A 236 3.80 -13.88 -8.54
N GLY A 237 4.13 -14.77 -9.49
CA GLY A 237 3.34 -15.02 -10.69
C GLY A 237 1.88 -15.33 -10.40
N VAL A 238 1.59 -15.95 -9.25
CA VAL A 238 0.23 -16.28 -8.81
C VAL A 238 -0.67 -15.05 -8.60
N PHE A 239 -0.11 -13.86 -8.38
CA PHE A 239 -0.84 -12.60 -8.17
C PHE A 239 -1.04 -11.80 -9.45
N PHE A 240 -0.31 -12.11 -10.51
CA PHE A 240 -0.27 -11.29 -11.71
C PHE A 240 -1.07 -11.92 -12.85
N LYS A 241 -1.67 -11.06 -13.68
CA LYS A 241 -2.20 -11.42 -14.99
C LYS A 241 -1.10 -11.93 -15.90
N GLU A 242 -1.47 -12.69 -16.94
CA GLU A 242 -0.57 -13.01 -18.03
C GLU A 242 -0.34 -11.82 -18.98
N GLU A 243 0.72 -11.86 -19.79
CA GLU A 243 1.09 -10.73 -20.66
C GLU A 243 -0.01 -10.35 -21.66
N ASP A 244 -0.71 -11.33 -22.23
CA ASP A 244 -1.79 -11.09 -23.18
C ASP A 244 -2.97 -10.36 -22.53
N GLU A 245 -3.30 -10.71 -21.29
CA GLU A 245 -4.34 -10.02 -20.52
C GLU A 245 -3.96 -8.56 -20.19
N ILE A 246 -2.66 -8.28 -20.03
CA ILE A 246 -2.18 -6.92 -19.76
C ILE A 246 -2.32 -6.05 -21.01
N ARG A 247 -2.01 -6.58 -22.20
CA ARG A 247 -2.13 -5.86 -23.48
C ARG A 247 -3.58 -5.42 -23.74
N VAL A 248 -4.53 -6.35 -23.56
CA VAL A 248 -5.96 -6.11 -23.79
C VAL A 248 -6.57 -5.07 -22.84
N VAL A 249 -6.03 -4.90 -21.63
CA VAL A 249 -6.58 -3.94 -20.64
C VAL A 249 -6.15 -2.50 -20.91
N VAL A 250 -5.08 -2.29 -21.66
CA VAL A 250 -4.41 -0.99 -21.78
C VAL A 250 -4.60 -0.34 -23.15
N GLU A 251 -4.96 -1.12 -24.16
CA GLU A 251 -5.39 -0.64 -25.47
C GLU A 251 -6.93 -0.67 -25.54
N PRO A 252 -7.62 0.49 -25.54
CA PRO A 252 -9.05 0.54 -25.85
C PRO A 252 -9.34 0.33 -27.34
#